data_AF-X0YB90-F1
#
_entry.id   AF-X0YB90-F1
#
_cell.length_a   1.000
_cell.length_b   1.000
_cell.length_c   1.000
_cell.angle_alpha   90.00
_cell.angle_beta   90.00
_cell.angle_gamma   90.00
#
_symmetry.space_group_name_H-M   'P 1'
#
loop_
_entity.id
_entity.type
_entity.pdbx_description
1 polymer ?
#
loop_
_entity_poly.entity_id
_entity_poly.type
_entity_poly.pdbx_seq_one_letter_code
_entity_poly.pdbx_strand_id
1 'polypeptide(L)' 'KLQKKVYGVPKDIDEEIAALKLKAMGVEIDVLTPEQVKYLASWTEGT' A
#
# COMPACT_ATOMS: atom_id res chain seq x y z
N LYS A 1 14.36 -7.99 25.17
CA LYS A 1 14.90 -9.14 24.38
C LYS A 1 13.77 -9.74 23.58
N LEU A 2 13.95 -9.98 22.28
CA LEU A 2 12.97 -10.69 21.46
C LEU A 2 12.94 -12.18 21.84
N GLN A 3 11.73 -12.75 21.87
CA GLN A 3 11.50 -14.18 22.12
C GLN A 3 11.90 -15.03 20.90
N LYS A 4 12.23 -16.30 21.10
CA LYS A 4 12.51 -17.28 20.04
C LYS A 4 11.21 -17.64 19.29
N LYS A 5 10.82 -16.78 18.36
CA LYS A 5 9.68 -16.97 17.44
C LYS A 5 9.98 -16.30 16.10
N VAL A 6 9.21 -16.65 15.08
CA VAL A 6 9.26 -15.94 13.80
C VAL A 6 8.52 -14.62 13.93
N TYR A 7 9.14 -13.54 13.46
CA TYR A 7 8.52 -12.23 13.38
C TYR A 7 8.31 -11.90 11.91
N GLY A 8 7.09 -11.51 11.55
CA GLY A 8 6.82 -10.91 10.25
C GLY A 8 7.42 -9.50 10.18
N VAL A 9 7.73 -9.07 8.96
CA VAL A 9 8.09 -7.67 8.71
C VAL A 9 6.82 -6.83 8.90
N PRO A 10 6.91 -5.71 9.64
CA PRO A 10 5.83 -4.73 9.70
C PRO A 10 5.38 -4.27 8.30
N LYS A 11 4.07 -4.09 8.11
CA LYS A 11 3.46 -3.78 6.80
C LYS A 11 3.97 -2.48 6.19
N ASP A 12 4.17 -1.46 7.01
CA ASP A 12 4.72 -0.17 6.64
C ASP A 12 6.13 -0.29 6.04
N ILE A 13 6.99 -1.12 6.64
CA ILE A 13 8.35 -1.38 6.14
C ILE A 13 8.30 -2.12 4.81
N ASP A 14 7.41 -3.11 4.68
CA ASP A 14 7.24 -3.88 3.44
C ASP A 14 6.77 -2.98 2.28
N GLU A 15 5.80 -2.10 2.55
CA GLU A 15 5.28 -1.10 1.61
C GLU A 15 6.36 -0.09 1.18
N GLU A 16 7.18 0.39 2.12
CA GLU A 16 8.28 1.31 1.81
C GLU A 16 9.32 0.67 0.90
N ILE A 17 9.72 -0.58 1.17
CA ILE A 17 10.67 -1.32 0.33
C ILE A 17 10.10 -1.53 -1.08
N ALA A 18 8.82 -1.88 -1.20
CA ALA A 18 8.15 -2.03 -2.49
C ALA A 18 8.13 -0.71 -3.28
N ALA A 19 7.79 0.40 -2.64
CA ALA A 19 7.78 1.73 -3.27
C ALA A 19 9.18 2.14 -3.77
N LEU A 20 10.23 1.91 -2.96
CA LEU A 20 11.61 2.18 -3.35
C LEU A 20 12.05 1.34 -4.56
N LYS A 21 11.63 0.07 -4.62
CA LYS A 21 11.95 -0.81 -5.74
C LYS A 21 11.30 -0.34 -7.04
N LEU A 22 10.02 0.03 -6.99
CA LEU A 22 9.29 0.56 -8.15
C LEU A 22 9.94 1.85 -8.66
N LYS A 23 10.30 2.76 -7.75
CA LYS A 23 11.04 3.99 -8.09
C LYS A 23 12.37 3.69 -8.77
N ALA A 24 13.14 2.72 -8.29
CA ALA A 24 14.40 2.31 -8.91
C ALA A 24 14.22 1.69 -10.30
N MET A 25 13.04 1.15 -10.59
CA MET A 25 12.66 0.62 -11.90
C MET A 25 12.06 1.69 -12.84
N GLY A 26 11.94 2.94 -12.39
CA GLY A 26 11.29 4.01 -13.14
C GLY A 26 9.77 3.84 -13.24
N VAL A 27 9.16 3.07 -12.34
CA VAL A 27 7.71 2.88 -12.27
C VAL A 27 7.13 3.91 -11.30
N GLU A 28 6.19 4.72 -11.80
CA GLU A 28 5.44 5.68 -11.01
C GLU A 28 4.09 5.09 -10.58
N ILE A 29 3.69 5.37 -9.34
CA ILE A 29 2.37 5.04 -8.82
C ILE A 29 1.53 6.32 -8.93
N ASP A 30 0.42 6.24 -9.64
CA ASP A 30 -0.49 7.37 -9.79
C ASP A 30 -1.31 7.61 -8.51
N VAL A 31 -1.94 8.78 -8.44
CA VAL A 31 -2.81 9.15 -7.33
C VAL A 31 -4.24 9.25 -7.82
N LEU A 32 -5.17 8.77 -7.01
CA LEU A 32 -6.59 8.88 -7.31
C LEU A 32 -6.99 10.36 -7.44
N THR A 33 -7.69 10.68 -8.52
CA THR A 33 -8.35 11.97 -8.69
C THR A 33 -9.45 12.15 -7.63
N PRO A 34 -9.83 13.39 -7.29
CA PRO A 34 -10.93 13.64 -6.35
C PRO A 34 -12.24 12.95 -6.76
N GLU A 35 -12.51 12.85 -8.07
CA GLU A 35 -13.67 12.14 -8.60
C GLU A 35 -13.58 10.63 -8.37
N GLN A 36 -12.42 10.00 -8.62
CA GLN A 36 -12.20 8.57 -8.33
C GLN A 36 -12.32 8.26 -6.84
N VAL A 37 -11.79 9.13 -5.96
CA VAL A 37 -11.96 8.99 -4.51
C VAL A 37 -13.44 9.06 -4.14
N LYS A 38 -14.17 10.04 -4.68
CA LYS A 38 -15.62 10.19 -4.45
C LYS A 38 -16.39 8.97 -4.97
N TYR A 39 -16.04 8.46 -6.14
CA TYR A 39 -16.63 7.27 -6.72
C TYR A 39 -16.45 6.04 -5.82
N LEU A 40 -15.21 5.77 -5.39
CA LEU A 40 -14.90 4.68 -4.45
C LEU A 40 -15.65 4.80 -3.12
N ALA A 41 -15.74 6.02 -2.57
CA ALA A 41 -16.47 6.26 -1.33
C ALA A 41 -18.01 6.19 -1.49
N SER A 42 -18.52 6.44 -2.69
CA SER A 42 -19.95 6.37 -3.01
C SER A 42 -20.47 4.96 -3.28
N TRP A 43 -19.56 3.99 -3.44
CA TRP A 43 -19.91 2.60 -3.69
C TRP A 43 -20.46 1.94 -2.42
N THR A 44 -21.78 1.89 -2.30
CA THR A 44 -22.53 1.23 -1.21
C THR A 44 -23.43 0.09 -1.71
N GLU A 45 -22.96 -0.71 -2.68
CA GLU A 45 -23.53 -2.03 -3.02
C GLU A 45 -22.38 -3.06 -2.90
N GLY A 46 -22.26 -3.87 -1.85
CA GLY A 46 -23.19 -4.93 -1.47
C GLY A 46 -22.50 -6.28 -1.72
N THR A 47 -22.15 -6.97 -0.65
CA THR A 47 -22.04 -8.44 -0.61
C THR A 47 -23.29 -9.11 -1.13
#